data_AF-A8AVY8-F1
#
_entry.id   AF-A8AVY8-F1
#
_cell.length_a   1.000
_cell.length_b   1.000
_cell.length_c   1.000
_cell.angle_alpha   90.00
_cell.angle_beta   90.00
_cell.angle_gamma   90.00
#
_symmetry.space_group_name_H-M   'P 1'
#
loop_
_entity.id
_entity.type
_entity.pdbx_description
1 polymer ?
#
loop_
_entity_poly.entity_id
_entity_poly.type
_entity_poly.pdbx_seq_one_letter_code
_entity_poly.pdbx_strand_id
1 'polypeptide(L)'
;MTTQNLHEELQFDYFSHNYYQFQEDFYQFSNLPQPLMAMEDDILRHMASRQVTYFKLSKTKSLDQKDHYFHFTVSRPEQAKQLCIYHYQGQTEDIKH
;
A
#
# COMPACT_ATOMS: atom_id res chain seq x y z
N MET A 1 5.41 -33.86 -5.55
CA MET A 1 5.44 -32.74 -6.53
C MET A 1 5.59 -31.47 -5.71
N THR A 2 6.80 -30.94 -5.62
CA THR A 2 7.11 -29.75 -4.81
C THR A 2 6.59 -28.51 -5.54
N THR A 3 5.52 -27.93 -5.03
CA THR A 3 4.95 -26.65 -5.46
C THR A 3 6.07 -25.60 -5.45
N GLN A 4 6.45 -25.13 -6.62
CA GLN A 4 7.33 -23.97 -6.76
C GLN A 4 6.63 -22.79 -6.10
N ASN A 5 7.11 -22.38 -4.92
CA ASN A 5 6.71 -21.13 -4.27
C ASN A 5 7.14 -19.99 -5.20
N LEU A 6 6.24 -19.54 -6.07
CA LEU A 6 6.42 -18.30 -6.81
C LEU A 6 6.25 -17.16 -5.79
N HIS A 7 7.35 -16.71 -5.20
CA HIS A 7 7.33 -15.49 -4.39
C HIS A 7 7.02 -14.33 -5.32
N GLU A 8 5.83 -13.75 -5.22
CA GLU A 8 5.53 -12.48 -5.89
C GLU A 8 6.48 -11.40 -5.36
N GLU A 9 7.11 -10.67 -6.27
CA GLU A 9 7.89 -9.49 -5.96
C GLU A 9 6.92 -8.31 -5.85
N LEU A 10 6.77 -7.76 -4.65
CA LEU A 10 5.82 -6.69 -4.35
C LEU A 10 6.58 -5.37 -4.31
N GLN A 11 6.10 -4.36 -5.03
CA GLN A 11 6.71 -3.03 -5.03
C GLN A 11 5.64 -1.94 -5.16
N PHE A 12 5.95 -0.74 -4.67
CA PHE A 12 5.22 0.47 -5.06
C PHE A 12 5.77 1.02 -6.38
N ASP A 13 5.00 1.88 -7.02
CA ASP A 13 5.45 2.64 -8.18
C ASP A 13 6.32 3.85 -7.75
N TYR A 14 7.50 3.57 -7.20
CA TYR A 14 8.36 4.53 -6.47
C TYR A 14 8.70 5.83 -7.21
N PHE A 15 8.74 5.79 -8.54
CA PHE A 15 9.12 6.96 -9.35
C PHE A 15 7.92 7.72 -9.91
N SER A 16 6.70 7.30 -9.58
CA SER A 16 5.46 7.95 -10.04
C SER A 16 5.04 9.11 -9.17
N HIS A 17 4.32 10.07 -9.78
CA HIS A 17 3.64 11.13 -9.03
C HIS A 17 2.66 10.56 -7.99
N ASN A 18 2.02 9.43 -8.29
CA ASN A 18 1.09 8.78 -7.38
C ASN A 18 1.77 8.29 -6.10
N TYR A 19 2.99 7.77 -6.19
CA TYR A 19 3.74 7.38 -4.99
C TYR A 19 4.16 8.60 -4.16
N TYR A 20 4.55 9.72 -4.78
CA TYR A 20 4.79 10.95 -4.04
C TYR A 20 3.52 11.43 -3.30
N GLN A 21 2.36 11.40 -3.95
CA GLN A 21 1.08 11.72 -3.30
C GLN A 21 0.78 10.77 -2.14
N PHE A 22 1.10 9.47 -2.28
CA PHE A 22 0.96 8.51 -1.18
C PHE A 22 1.80 8.91 0.03
N GLN A 23 3.06 9.33 -0.20
CA GLN A 23 3.92 9.80 0.88
C GLN A 23 3.33 11.05 1.55
N GLU A 24 2.89 12.04 0.78
CA GLU A 24 2.26 13.26 1.30
C GLU A 24 1.02 12.94 2.13
N ASP A 25 0.08 12.15 1.60
CA ASP A 25 -1.15 11.77 2.30
C ASP A 25 -0.82 10.97 3.57
N PHE A 26 0.15 10.04 3.50
CA PHE A 26 0.55 9.25 4.66
C PHE A 26 1.08 10.17 5.78
N TYR A 27 2.00 11.09 5.47
CA TYR A 27 2.55 12.01 6.47
C TYR A 27 1.57 13.08 6.92
N GLN A 28 0.56 13.42 6.11
CA GLN A 28 -0.52 14.32 6.51
C GLN A 28 -1.39 13.72 7.62
N PHE A 29 -1.66 12.41 7.59
CA PHE A 29 -2.58 11.77 8.53
C PHE A 29 -1.91 10.91 9.61
N SER A 30 -0.70 10.39 9.37
CA SER A 30 -0.04 9.43 10.26
C SER A 30 0.45 10.04 11.56
N ASN A 31 0.09 9.40 12.68
CA ASN A 31 0.64 9.66 14.01
C ASN A 31 1.62 8.55 14.43
N LEU A 32 2.21 7.84 13.47
CA LEU A 32 3.18 6.78 13.75
C LEU A 32 4.58 7.36 13.91
N PRO A 33 5.38 6.87 14.88
CA PRO A 33 6.75 7.34 15.08
C PRO A 33 7.73 6.79 14.03
N GLN A 34 7.36 5.72 13.32
CA GLN A 34 8.18 5.14 12.27
C GLN A 34 7.94 5.85 10.92
N PRO A 35 9.01 6.09 10.13
CA PRO A 35 8.86 6.60 8.78
C PRO A 35 8.20 5.57 7.86
N LEU A 36 7.52 6.03 6.81
CA LEU A 36 6.84 5.16 5.84
C LEU A 36 7.78 4.09 5.27
N MET A 37 9.04 4.46 4.96
CA MET A 37 10.08 3.56 4.44
C MET A 37 10.28 2.31 5.29
N ALA A 38 10.09 2.40 6.62
CA ALA A 38 10.23 1.25 7.52
C ALA A 38 9.00 0.32 7.50
N MET A 39 7.91 0.73 6.84
CA MET A 39 6.62 0.04 6.83
C MET A 39 6.20 -0.44 5.44
N GLU A 40 6.88 -0.01 4.38
CA GLU A 40 6.45 -0.29 3.00
C GLU A 40 6.31 -1.79 2.71
N ASP A 41 7.32 -2.57 3.09
CA ASP A 41 7.33 -4.02 2.94
C ASP A 41 6.16 -4.67 3.69
N ASP A 42 5.89 -4.22 4.91
CA ASP A 42 4.81 -4.75 5.74
C ASP A 42 3.44 -4.39 5.15
N ILE A 43 3.28 -3.18 4.64
CA ILE A 43 2.07 -2.70 3.97
C ILE A 43 1.79 -3.55 2.71
N LEU A 44 2.79 -3.75 1.86
CA LEU A 44 2.69 -4.55 0.64
C LEU A 44 2.34 -6.01 0.96
N ARG A 45 3.06 -6.63 1.92
CA ARG A 45 2.80 -8.02 2.35
C ARG A 45 1.40 -8.16 2.97
N HIS A 46 0.95 -7.17 3.73
CA HIS A 46 -0.39 -7.17 4.31
C HIS A 46 -1.49 -7.13 3.23
N MET A 47 -1.35 -6.24 2.25
CA MET A 47 -2.27 -6.14 1.11
C MET A 47 -2.31 -7.43 0.30
N ALA A 48 -1.14 -7.94 -0.10
CA ALA A 48 -1.03 -9.17 -0.89
C ALA A 48 -1.61 -10.40 -0.16
N SER A 49 -1.24 -10.61 1.11
CA SER A 49 -1.71 -11.78 1.89
C SER A 49 -3.22 -11.80 2.10
N ARG A 50 -3.86 -10.62 2.14
CA ARG A 50 -5.30 -10.47 2.32
C ARG A 50 -6.07 -10.30 1.01
N GLN A 51 -5.36 -10.25 -0.12
CA GLN A 51 -5.93 -9.98 -1.45
C GLN A 51 -6.77 -8.69 -1.47
N VAL A 52 -6.30 -7.66 -0.75
CA VAL A 52 -6.90 -6.33 -0.74
C VAL A 52 -5.92 -5.33 -1.33
N THR A 53 -6.43 -4.27 -1.92
CA THR A 53 -5.59 -3.22 -2.52
C THR A 53 -5.74 -1.91 -1.75
N TYR A 54 -5.93 -1.99 -0.43
CA TYR A 54 -5.95 -0.83 0.44
C TYR A 54 -5.18 -1.08 1.73
N PHE A 55 -4.60 -0.02 2.26
CA PHE A 55 -4.00 0.04 3.59
C PHE A 55 -4.86 0.92 4.50
N LYS A 56 -5.15 0.42 5.71
CA LYS A 56 -5.90 1.19 6.72
C LYS A 56 -4.96 1.78 7.76
N LEU A 57 -4.92 3.10 7.84
CA LEU A 57 -4.44 3.82 9.01
C LEU A 57 -5.62 3.99 9.97
N SER A 58 -5.61 3.25 11.08
CA SER A 58 -6.68 3.33 12.07
C SER A 58 -6.72 4.67 12.79
N LYS A 59 -7.89 5.10 13.25
CA LYS A 59 -8.09 6.31 14.06
C LYS A 59 -7.16 6.48 15.26
N THR A 60 -6.73 5.38 15.90
CA THR A 60 -5.78 5.45 17.03
C THR A 60 -4.34 5.77 16.60
N LYS A 61 -4.06 5.64 15.31
CA LYS A 61 -2.77 5.85 14.65
C LYS A 61 -2.80 7.05 13.70
N SER A 62 -3.92 7.77 13.61
CA SER A 62 -4.02 9.01 12.84
C SER A 62 -3.99 10.24 13.75
N LEU A 63 -3.58 11.37 13.20
CA LEU A 63 -3.52 12.65 13.91
C LEU A 63 -4.91 13.23 14.17
N ASP A 64 -5.85 13.00 13.26
CA ASP A 64 -7.21 13.53 13.28
C ASP A 64 -8.25 12.61 13.95
N GLN A 65 -7.80 11.47 14.49
CA GLN A 65 -8.65 10.45 15.12
C GLN A 65 -9.73 9.86 14.20
N LYS A 66 -9.46 9.80 12.90
CA LYS A 66 -10.30 9.13 11.89
C LYS A 66 -9.59 7.94 11.25
N ASP A 67 -10.38 6.99 10.78
CA ASP A 67 -9.85 5.93 9.94
C ASP A 67 -9.55 6.50 8.54
N HIS A 68 -8.37 6.20 7.99
CA HIS A 68 -7.99 6.54 6.63
C HIS A 68 -7.67 5.28 5.84
N TYR A 69 -8.24 5.18 4.65
CA TYR A 69 -8.05 4.07 3.72
C TYR A 69 -7.26 4.58 2.53
N PHE A 70 -6.03 4.10 2.38
CA PHE A 70 -5.14 4.41 1.26
C PHE A 70 -5.36 3.37 0.18
N HIS A 71 -5.82 3.77 -1.01
CA HIS A 71 -6.26 2.86 -2.07
C HIS A 71 -5.21 2.71 -3.15
N PHE A 72 -5.12 1.50 -3.71
CA PHE A 72 -4.17 1.14 -4.75
C PHE A 72 -4.87 0.36 -5.87
N THR A 73 -4.35 0.49 -7.07
CA THR A 73 -4.53 -0.49 -8.15
C THR A 73 -3.25 -1.33 -8.27
N VAL A 74 -3.36 -2.53 -8.84
CA VAL A 74 -2.21 -3.44 -9.00
C VAL A 74 -2.01 -3.74 -10.48
N SER A 75 -0.79 -3.55 -10.98
CA SER A 75 -0.39 -3.97 -12.32
C SER A 75 0.66 -5.08 -12.27
N ARG A 76 0.67 -5.91 -13.32
CA ARG A 76 1.67 -6.98 -13.53
C ARG A 76 2.27 -6.80 -14.92
N PRO A 77 3.51 -6.32 -15.05
CA PRO A 77 4.15 -6.13 -16.34
C PRO A 77 4.29 -7.47 -17.08
N GLU A 78 4.00 -7.50 -18.38
CA GLU A 78 4.04 -8.73 -19.17
C GLU A 78 5.44 -9.38 -19.18
N GLN A 79 6.49 -8.55 -19.19
CA GLN A 79 7.88 -9.03 -19.17
C GLN A 79 8.33 -9.53 -17.79
N ALA A 80 7.60 -9.23 -16.71
CA ALA A 80 7.95 -9.57 -15.34
C ALA A 80 6.73 -10.12 -14.58
N LYS A 81 6.30 -11.34 -14.94
CA LYS A 81 5.07 -11.96 -14.41
C LYS A 81 5.03 -12.16 -12.89
N GLN A 82 6.18 -12.12 -12.22
CA GLN A 82 6.30 -12.24 -10.77
C GLN A 82 6.19 -10.89 -10.05
N LEU A 83 6.33 -9.78 -10.77
CA LEU A 83 6.29 -8.43 -10.23
C LEU A 83 4.85 -7.93 -10.14
N CYS A 84 4.45 -7.51 -8.94
CA CYS A 84 3.19 -6.83 -8.67
C CYS A 84 3.48 -5.40 -8.21
N ILE A 85 3.06 -4.43 -9.02
CA ILE A 85 3.29 -3.01 -8.76
C ILE A 85 2.00 -2.38 -8.23
N TYR A 86 2.06 -1.77 -7.05
CA TYR A 86 0.95 -1.07 -6.43
C TYR A 86 1.00 0.42 -6.78
N HIS A 87 -0.05 0.91 -7.42
CA HIS A 87 -0.19 2.30 -7.84
C HIS A 87 -1.24 3.00 -6.98
N TYR A 88 -0.81 4.00 -6.21
CA TYR A 88 -1.70 4.76 -5.34
C TYR A 88 -2.80 5.49 -6.11
N GLN A 89 -4.00 5.56 -5.53
CA GLN A 89 -5.20 6.16 -6.12
C GLN A 89 -5.80 7.29 -5.25
N GLY A 90 -5.24 7.55 -4.07
CA GLY A 90 -5.76 8.50 -3.10
C GLY A 90 -6.28 7.85 -1.82
N GLN A 91 -6.68 8.69 -0.87
CA GLN A 91 -7.19 8.27 0.43
C GLN A 91 -8.68 8.60 0.61
N THR A 92 -9.36 7.85 1.47
CA THR A 92 -10.73 8.15 1.91
C THR A 92 -10.91 7.93 3.40
N GLU A 93 -11.90 8.59 4.01
CA GLU A 93 -12.30 8.35 5.41
C GLU A 93 -13.27 7.15 5.55
N ASP A 94 -13.88 6.71 4.45
CA ASP A 94 -14.83 5.59 4.38
C ASP A 94 -14.47 4.62 3.25
N ILE A 95 -14.75 3.32 3.42
CA ILE A 95 -14.74 2.35 2.32
C ILE A 95 -16.05 2.53 1.54
N LYS A 96 -15.98 3.10 0.34
CA LYS A 96 -17.12 3.06 -0.59
C LYS A 96 -17.21 1.64 -1.15
N HIS A 97 -18.26 0.91 -0.77
CA HIS A 97 -18.64 -0.39 -1.32
C HIS A 97 -19.20 -0.27 -2.72
#